data_AF-A0A2N3RD63-F1
#
_entry.id   AF-A0A2N3RD63-F1
#
_cell.length_a   1.000
_cell.length_b   1.000
_cell.length_c   1.000
_cell.angle_alpha   90.00
_cell.angle_beta   90.00
_cell.angle_gamma   90.00
#
_symmetry.space_group_name_H-M   'P 1'
#
loop_
_entity.id
_entity.type
_entity.pdbx_description
1 polymer ?
#
loop_
_entity_poly.entity_id
_entity_poly.type
_entity_poly.pdbx_seq_one_letter_code
_entity_poly.pdbx_strand_id
1 'polypeptide(L)'
;MTRNDASQKLFLYSTAVSDVGYVRSNNQDSAFAGERLVAMCDGMGGHAGGDTASTIAIRSLAHIERDDREQDVQSLARMMETSVIAAHDAIVGKAKREHRLSGMGTTVTALALADDSWVLAHIGDSRGYLLRDGKLIRMTQDHSYVQHLIDTGRISPAEARNHPQRNVVMRVLGDFDIDPRPDISITKAMPADRWMICSDGLCGVLEDSTIAEVLSTVSDQAECAQQLVTFALKAGSTDNVTVVIADATLALDADAFDLPHQTPLVGGAASSNLEALADILDEPVAAAPRLRDQSRESPAKRAADLTQDRDTAKQEDEDEDGRTAQPSAAREESGERHVPDTSEIPVVRKKDGSASADPYDPDVADAIHKEHLEQRKRQRSRHRRIRLILAGIITLVILALAGGTGAAYRWSQEQYYLGTDQGRVVIYQGVPTKAFALSLSHPVQTTDIAVKGLPQSWRDQLEEGITVSSMEDAQEHASLIRKEAGDLKRERAKTAASPSASSSPSKTSQDGRHSS
;
A
#
# COMPACT_ATOMS: atom_id res chain seq x y z
N MET A 1 -46.33 7.35 -44.44
CA MET A 1 -45.16 7.94 -43.79
C MET A 1 -44.51 6.88 -42.94
N THR A 2 -43.67 6.06 -43.58
CA THR A 2 -42.84 5.04 -42.94
C THR A 2 -41.66 5.75 -42.25
N ARG A 3 -41.67 5.78 -40.91
CA ARG A 3 -40.50 6.20 -40.13
C ARG A 3 -39.44 5.11 -40.28
N ASN A 4 -38.48 5.36 -41.15
CA ASN A 4 -37.20 4.67 -41.19
C ASN A 4 -36.35 5.32 -40.10
N ASP A 5 -36.47 4.83 -38.87
CA ASP A 5 -35.57 5.21 -37.77
C ASP A 5 -34.66 4.00 -37.53
N ALA A 6 -33.66 3.84 -38.41
CA ALA A 6 -32.58 2.91 -38.16
C ALA A 6 -31.78 3.52 -37.00
N SER A 7 -32.11 3.12 -35.76
CA SER A 7 -31.34 3.51 -34.59
C SER A 7 -29.90 3.06 -34.82
N GLN A 8 -28.97 4.01 -34.92
CA GLN A 8 -27.56 3.67 -35.09
C GLN A 8 -27.11 2.89 -33.86
N LYS A 9 -26.64 1.66 -34.07
CA LYS A 9 -26.19 0.77 -33.00
C LYS A 9 -24.90 1.31 -32.38
N LEU A 10 -24.87 1.36 -31.06
CA LEU A 10 -23.67 1.71 -30.30
C LEU A 10 -22.84 0.46 -30.01
N PHE A 11 -21.53 0.63 -30.03
CA PHE A 11 -20.54 -0.38 -29.68
C PHE A 11 -19.71 0.15 -28.52
N LEU A 12 -19.33 -0.74 -27.62
CA LEU A 12 -18.47 -0.40 -26.49
C LEU A 12 -17.05 -0.87 -26.81
N TYR A 13 -16.11 0.06 -26.78
CA TYR A 13 -14.68 -0.22 -26.76
C TYR A 13 -14.15 0.06 -25.37
N SER A 14 -13.38 -0.85 -24.81
CA SER A 14 -12.92 -0.70 -23.44
C SER A 14 -11.47 -1.04 -23.24
N THR A 15 -10.89 -0.61 -22.14
CA THR A 15 -9.55 -1.04 -21.75
C THR A 15 -9.41 -0.97 -20.24
N ALA A 16 -8.52 -1.77 -19.68
CA ALA A 16 -8.23 -1.77 -18.26
C ALA A 16 -6.72 -1.65 -18.03
N VAL A 17 -6.35 -0.94 -16.98
CA VAL A 17 -4.99 -0.91 -16.45
C VAL A 17 -5.09 -1.05 -14.94
N SER A 18 -4.32 -1.98 -14.38
CA SER A 18 -4.30 -2.25 -12.95
C SER A 18 -2.87 -2.41 -12.47
N ASP A 19 -2.49 -1.67 -11.44
CA ASP A 19 -1.16 -1.68 -10.85
C ASP A 19 -1.23 -1.95 -9.34
N VAL A 20 -0.22 -2.66 -8.82
CA VAL A 20 -0.14 -3.02 -7.40
C VAL A 20 0.14 -1.80 -6.51
N GLY A 21 0.73 -0.74 -7.06
CA GLY A 21 1.18 0.42 -6.31
C GLY A 21 2.49 0.19 -5.55
N TYR A 22 2.99 1.23 -4.89
CA TYR A 22 4.32 1.18 -4.25
C TYR A 22 4.34 0.56 -2.85
N VAL A 23 3.18 0.46 -2.20
CA VAL A 23 3.07 0.09 -0.77
C VAL A 23 2.54 -1.33 -0.58
N ARG A 24 1.58 -1.76 -1.39
CA ARG A 24 0.97 -3.09 -1.29
C ARG A 24 1.90 -4.15 -1.88
N SER A 25 1.85 -5.36 -1.33
CA SER A 25 2.67 -6.49 -1.81
C SER A 25 1.97 -7.35 -2.87
N ASN A 26 0.65 -7.21 -2.99
CA ASN A 26 -0.18 -7.96 -3.93
C ASN A 26 -1.28 -7.04 -4.44
N ASN A 27 -1.73 -7.31 -5.66
CA ASN A 27 -2.89 -6.63 -6.23
C ASN A 27 -4.16 -7.41 -5.86
N GLN A 28 -5.05 -6.75 -5.13
CA GLN A 28 -6.34 -7.30 -4.69
C GLN A 28 -7.50 -6.75 -5.53
N ASP A 29 -7.26 -5.77 -6.38
CA ASP A 29 -8.21 -5.32 -7.39
C ASP A 29 -8.33 -6.37 -8.48
N SER A 30 -9.51 -6.46 -9.10
CA SER A 30 -9.74 -7.18 -10.34
C SER A 30 -10.55 -6.32 -11.30
N ALA A 31 -10.24 -6.40 -12.59
CA ALA A 31 -10.98 -5.68 -13.63
C ALA A 31 -11.29 -6.57 -14.83
N PHE A 32 -12.37 -6.25 -15.52
CA PHE A 32 -12.81 -6.85 -16.76
C PHE A 32 -13.20 -5.74 -17.74
N ALA A 33 -12.72 -5.85 -18.97
CA ALA A 33 -12.98 -4.90 -20.03
C ALA A 33 -13.29 -5.65 -21.33
N GLY A 34 -14.59 -5.86 -21.60
CA GLY A 34 -15.10 -6.48 -22.81
C GLY A 34 -15.82 -5.48 -23.74
N GLU A 35 -16.56 -6.02 -24.69
CA GLU A 35 -17.38 -5.30 -25.67
C GLU A 35 -18.79 -5.00 -25.18
N ARG A 36 -19.25 -5.65 -24.11
CA ARG A 36 -20.58 -5.41 -23.53
C ARG A 36 -20.53 -5.08 -22.06
N LEU A 37 -19.61 -5.70 -21.34
CA LEU A 37 -19.42 -5.51 -19.91
C LEU A 37 -18.04 -4.92 -19.63
N VAL A 38 -18.03 -3.88 -18.80
CA VAL A 38 -16.85 -3.50 -18.04
C VAL A 38 -17.13 -3.61 -16.55
N ALA A 39 -16.16 -4.07 -15.77
CA ALA A 39 -16.32 -4.21 -14.33
C ALA A 39 -14.99 -4.00 -13.59
N MET A 40 -15.09 -3.51 -12.36
CA MET A 40 -13.98 -3.35 -11.45
C MET A 40 -14.42 -3.73 -10.03
N CYS A 41 -13.58 -4.48 -9.34
CA CYS A 41 -13.84 -4.99 -7.99
C CYS A 41 -12.58 -4.80 -7.14
N ASP A 42 -12.69 -4.07 -6.03
CA ASP A 42 -11.61 -3.85 -5.06
C ASP A 42 -11.73 -4.88 -3.94
N GLY A 43 -10.70 -5.70 -3.75
CA GLY A 43 -10.72 -6.84 -2.84
C GLY A 43 -10.18 -6.51 -1.45
N MET A 44 -10.96 -6.80 -0.41
CA MET A 44 -10.59 -6.66 1.01
C MET A 44 -10.59 -8.00 1.76
N GLY A 45 -9.90 -8.06 2.91
CA GLY A 45 -9.87 -9.25 3.78
C GLY A 45 -8.49 -9.88 4.01
N GLY A 46 -7.42 -9.08 4.00
CA GLY A 46 -6.05 -9.55 4.14
C GLY A 46 -5.48 -10.15 2.85
N HIS A 47 -4.19 -10.48 2.84
CA HIS A 47 -3.40 -10.71 1.61
C HIS A 47 -4.00 -11.73 0.62
N ALA A 48 -4.68 -12.78 1.10
CA ALA A 48 -5.26 -13.85 0.28
C ALA A 48 -6.81 -13.86 0.25
N GLY A 49 -7.47 -12.95 1.00
CA GLY A 49 -8.92 -12.84 1.01
C GLY A 49 -9.42 -11.94 -0.12
N GLY A 50 -8.81 -10.77 -0.25
CA GLY A 50 -9.25 -9.74 -1.20
C GLY A 50 -9.10 -10.14 -2.66
N ASP A 51 -7.94 -10.70 -3.03
CA ASP A 51 -7.66 -11.20 -4.39
C ASP A 51 -8.67 -12.27 -4.82
N THR A 52 -9.01 -13.17 -3.90
CA THR A 52 -9.99 -14.24 -4.13
C THR A 52 -11.41 -13.67 -4.27
N ALA A 53 -11.79 -12.72 -3.43
CA ALA A 53 -13.13 -12.12 -3.45
C ALA A 53 -13.36 -11.33 -4.75
N SER A 54 -12.44 -10.44 -5.13
CA SER A 54 -12.55 -9.64 -6.36
C SER A 54 -12.54 -10.52 -7.62
N THR A 55 -11.73 -11.58 -7.64
CA THR A 55 -11.71 -12.56 -8.73
C THR A 55 -13.04 -13.31 -8.86
N ILE A 56 -13.67 -13.72 -7.74
CA ILE A 56 -14.98 -14.38 -7.76
C ILE A 56 -16.06 -13.44 -8.30
N ALA A 57 -16.03 -12.16 -7.92
CA ALA A 57 -16.98 -11.17 -8.40
C ALA A 57 -16.88 -10.96 -9.93
N ILE A 58 -15.68 -10.74 -10.46
CA ILE A 58 -15.48 -10.62 -11.92
C ILE A 58 -15.94 -11.88 -12.66
N ARG A 59 -15.57 -13.08 -12.19
CA ARG A 59 -16.01 -14.34 -12.80
C ARG A 59 -17.52 -14.51 -12.80
N SER A 60 -18.19 -14.06 -11.74
CA SER A 60 -19.64 -14.15 -11.62
C SER A 60 -20.36 -13.19 -12.57
N LEU A 61 -19.71 -12.08 -12.98
CA LEU A 61 -20.26 -11.11 -13.92
C LEU A 61 -19.91 -11.44 -15.38
N ALA A 62 -18.79 -12.12 -15.64
CA ALA A 62 -18.24 -12.30 -16.98
C ALA A 62 -19.23 -12.87 -18.00
N HIS A 63 -20.17 -13.73 -17.60
CA HIS A 63 -21.17 -14.31 -18.52
C HIS A 63 -22.09 -13.27 -19.18
N ILE A 64 -22.19 -12.05 -18.64
CA ILE A 64 -22.96 -10.94 -19.23
C ILE A 64 -22.36 -10.54 -20.58
N GLU A 65 -21.06 -10.70 -20.76
CA GLU A 65 -20.35 -10.41 -22.01
C GLU A 65 -20.90 -11.23 -23.18
N ARG A 66 -21.28 -12.49 -22.94
CA ARG A 66 -21.73 -13.44 -23.96
C ARG A 66 -23.22 -13.36 -24.28
N ASP A 67 -24.03 -12.67 -23.48
CA ASP A 67 -25.48 -12.79 -23.63
C ASP A 67 -25.96 -12.00 -24.87
N ASP A 68 -26.00 -12.70 -26.02
CA ASP A 68 -26.45 -12.26 -27.35
C ASP A 68 -27.96 -12.15 -27.51
N ARG A 69 -28.72 -12.43 -26.46
CA ARG A 69 -30.15 -12.24 -26.54
C ARG A 69 -30.38 -10.74 -26.72
N GLU A 70 -31.26 -10.36 -27.65
CA GLU A 70 -31.82 -9.02 -27.72
C GLU A 70 -32.57 -8.75 -26.40
N GLN A 71 -31.83 -8.43 -25.35
CA GLN A 71 -32.35 -8.25 -24.02
C GLN A 71 -32.69 -6.80 -23.86
N ASP A 72 -33.96 -6.55 -23.61
CA ASP A 72 -34.38 -5.25 -23.14
C ASP A 72 -33.54 -4.84 -21.91
N VAL A 73 -33.35 -3.54 -21.75
CA VAL A 73 -32.52 -2.94 -20.69
C VAL A 73 -32.90 -3.42 -19.27
N GLN A 74 -34.17 -3.78 -19.02
CA GLN A 74 -34.62 -4.30 -17.71
C GLN A 74 -34.21 -5.76 -17.49
N SER A 75 -34.11 -6.55 -18.55
CA SER A 75 -33.58 -7.91 -18.49
C SER A 75 -32.09 -7.90 -18.15
N LEU A 76 -31.29 -7.03 -18.78
CA LEU A 76 -29.89 -6.83 -18.42
C LEU A 76 -29.72 -6.32 -16.98
N ALA A 77 -30.51 -5.34 -16.56
CA ALA A 77 -30.47 -4.83 -15.18
C ALA A 77 -30.73 -5.94 -14.14
N ARG A 78 -31.73 -6.79 -14.37
CA ARG A 78 -32.03 -7.95 -13.51
C ARG A 78 -30.91 -9.00 -13.55
N MET A 79 -30.29 -9.20 -14.70
CA MET A 79 -29.13 -10.08 -14.82
C MET A 79 -27.97 -9.55 -13.97
N MET A 80 -27.58 -8.29 -14.13
CA MET A 80 -26.54 -7.67 -13.32
C MET A 80 -26.83 -7.79 -11.82
N GLU A 81 -28.06 -7.49 -11.39
CA GLU A 81 -28.48 -7.66 -10.00
C GLU A 81 -28.30 -9.10 -9.51
N THR A 82 -28.81 -10.07 -10.27
CA THR A 82 -28.75 -11.50 -9.92
C THR A 82 -27.30 -12.00 -9.88
N SER A 83 -26.46 -11.56 -10.82
CA SER A 83 -25.05 -11.94 -10.90
C SER A 83 -24.23 -11.38 -9.76
N VAL A 84 -24.53 -10.16 -9.30
CA VAL A 84 -23.93 -9.57 -8.09
C VAL A 84 -24.34 -10.34 -6.84
N ILE A 85 -25.61 -10.72 -6.72
CA ILE A 85 -26.09 -11.55 -5.58
C ILE A 85 -25.44 -12.94 -5.61
N ALA A 86 -25.30 -13.55 -6.79
CA ALA A 86 -24.62 -14.83 -6.93
C ALA A 86 -23.13 -14.73 -6.55
N ALA A 87 -22.46 -13.63 -6.92
CA ALA A 87 -21.09 -13.34 -6.51
C ALA A 87 -20.99 -13.25 -4.98
N HIS A 88 -21.91 -12.54 -4.34
CA HIS A 88 -21.99 -12.44 -2.89
C HIS A 88 -22.06 -13.83 -2.24
N ASP A 89 -23.01 -14.66 -2.66
CA ASP A 89 -23.21 -16.01 -2.11
C ASP A 89 -21.99 -16.90 -2.31
N ALA A 90 -21.30 -16.78 -3.46
CA ALA A 90 -20.07 -17.50 -3.74
C ALA A 90 -18.91 -17.08 -2.80
N ILE A 91 -18.74 -15.78 -2.56
CA ILE A 91 -17.73 -15.23 -1.64
C ILE A 91 -18.03 -15.70 -0.22
N VAL A 92 -19.26 -15.48 0.25
CA VAL A 92 -19.77 -15.95 1.55
C VAL A 92 -19.54 -17.45 1.74
N GLY A 93 -19.91 -18.26 0.75
CA GLY A 93 -19.79 -19.71 0.79
C GLY A 93 -18.34 -20.16 0.89
N LYS A 94 -17.44 -19.50 0.16
CA LYS A 94 -16.00 -19.81 0.21
C LYS A 94 -15.35 -19.37 1.53
N ALA A 95 -15.70 -18.20 2.05
CA ALA A 95 -15.23 -17.71 3.35
C ALA A 95 -15.63 -18.65 4.51
N LYS A 96 -16.83 -19.24 4.42
CA LYS A 96 -17.31 -20.26 5.37
C LYS A 96 -16.52 -21.57 5.31
N ARG A 97 -16.13 -22.03 4.11
CA ARG A 97 -15.39 -23.29 3.93
C ARG A 97 -13.92 -23.17 4.30
N GLU A 98 -13.31 -22.01 4.02
CA GLU A 98 -11.90 -21.77 4.22
C GLU A 98 -11.68 -20.69 5.29
N HIS A 99 -11.44 -21.09 6.54
CA HIS A 99 -11.23 -20.15 7.65
C HIS A 99 -10.12 -19.09 7.42
N ARG A 100 -9.13 -19.38 6.57
CA ARG A 100 -8.07 -18.43 6.19
C ARG A 100 -8.57 -17.24 5.36
N LEU A 101 -9.77 -17.36 4.77
CA LEU A 101 -10.45 -16.36 3.96
C LEU A 101 -11.59 -15.67 4.73
N SER A 102 -11.63 -15.85 6.06
CA SER A 102 -12.64 -15.23 6.91
C SER A 102 -12.54 -13.71 6.82
N GLY A 103 -13.68 -13.05 6.57
CA GLY A 103 -13.74 -11.60 6.40
C GLY A 103 -13.27 -11.11 5.03
N MET A 104 -13.14 -12.01 4.03
CA MET A 104 -12.95 -11.56 2.65
C MET A 104 -14.21 -10.91 2.11
N GLY A 105 -14.02 -9.86 1.33
CA GLY A 105 -15.09 -9.15 0.65
C GLY A 105 -14.55 -8.34 -0.50
N THR A 106 -15.44 -7.77 -1.30
CA THR A 106 -15.02 -6.92 -2.42
C THR A 106 -16.08 -5.89 -2.78
N THR A 107 -15.65 -4.75 -3.30
CA THR A 107 -16.55 -3.81 -4.00
C THR A 107 -16.92 -4.38 -5.37
N VAL A 108 -17.96 -3.84 -5.98
CA VAL A 108 -18.31 -4.09 -7.38
C VAL A 108 -18.78 -2.78 -7.99
N THR A 109 -18.18 -2.38 -9.11
CA THR A 109 -18.73 -1.38 -10.00
C THR A 109 -18.68 -1.93 -11.42
N ALA A 110 -19.85 -2.20 -11.98
CA ALA A 110 -20.00 -2.82 -13.30
C ALA A 110 -20.90 -1.94 -14.18
N LEU A 111 -20.53 -1.80 -15.43
CA LEU A 111 -21.26 -1.04 -16.43
C LEU A 111 -21.41 -1.91 -17.67
N ALA A 112 -22.62 -1.98 -18.20
CA ALA A 112 -22.91 -2.68 -19.43
C ALA A 112 -23.65 -1.79 -20.43
N LEU A 113 -23.36 -1.99 -21.72
CA LEU A 113 -24.05 -1.33 -22.82
C LEU A 113 -25.07 -2.30 -23.42
N ALA A 114 -26.36 -1.95 -23.37
CA ALA A 114 -27.41 -2.65 -24.10
C ALA A 114 -28.24 -1.65 -24.91
N ASP A 115 -28.44 -1.96 -26.19
CA ASP A 115 -29.16 -1.12 -27.14
C ASP A 115 -28.64 0.33 -27.17
N ASP A 116 -29.41 1.26 -26.61
CA ASP A 116 -29.13 2.69 -26.50
C ASP A 116 -28.97 3.14 -25.04
N SER A 117 -28.65 2.23 -24.12
CA SER A 117 -28.65 2.48 -22.67
C SER A 117 -27.45 1.88 -21.95
N TRP A 118 -26.90 2.66 -21.03
CA TRP A 118 -25.95 2.24 -20.01
C TRP A 118 -26.70 1.70 -18.81
N VAL A 119 -26.30 0.51 -18.36
CA VAL A 119 -26.76 -0.09 -17.10
C VAL A 119 -25.57 -0.17 -16.14
N LEU A 120 -25.65 0.55 -15.04
CA LEU A 120 -24.63 0.61 -13.99
C LEU A 120 -25.12 -0.17 -12.76
N ALA A 121 -24.29 -1.07 -12.24
CA ALA A 121 -24.49 -1.76 -10.97
C ALA A 121 -23.33 -1.44 -10.02
N HIS A 122 -23.64 -0.99 -8.81
CA HIS A 122 -22.62 -0.48 -7.88
C HIS A 122 -22.84 -0.90 -6.42
N ILE A 123 -21.77 -1.39 -5.79
CA ILE A 123 -21.62 -1.62 -4.35
C ILE A 123 -20.17 -1.30 -3.93
N GLY A 124 -19.98 -0.30 -3.08
CA GLY A 124 -18.70 -0.03 -2.43
C GLY A 124 -18.32 1.42 -2.56
N ASP A 125 -17.03 1.72 -2.55
CA ASP A 125 -16.48 3.07 -2.68
C ASP A 125 -15.57 3.26 -3.90
N SER A 126 -15.50 2.25 -4.77
CA SER A 126 -15.03 2.43 -6.15
C SER A 126 -15.97 3.36 -6.92
N ARG A 127 -15.48 4.07 -7.94
CA ARG A 127 -16.26 5.14 -8.58
C ARG A 127 -16.43 4.97 -10.08
N GLY A 128 -17.63 5.29 -10.55
CA GLY A 128 -17.97 5.43 -11.96
C GLY A 128 -18.19 6.90 -12.34
N TYR A 129 -17.51 7.34 -13.39
CA TYR A 129 -17.61 8.68 -13.95
C TYR A 129 -18.00 8.61 -15.43
N LEU A 130 -18.90 9.49 -15.86
CA LEU A 130 -19.30 9.69 -17.25
C LEU A 130 -18.81 11.07 -17.71
N LEU A 131 -17.99 11.09 -18.76
CA LEU A 131 -17.66 12.29 -19.51
C LEU A 131 -18.62 12.40 -20.70
N ARG A 132 -19.47 13.42 -20.69
CA ARG A 132 -20.43 13.73 -21.76
C ARG A 132 -20.46 15.23 -22.02
N ASP A 133 -20.41 15.63 -23.29
CA ASP A 133 -20.43 17.04 -23.70
C ASP A 133 -19.35 17.90 -22.99
N GLY A 134 -18.17 17.32 -22.76
CA GLY A 134 -17.06 17.97 -22.05
C GLY A 134 -17.28 18.17 -20.55
N LYS A 135 -18.30 17.53 -19.95
CA LYS A 135 -18.57 17.59 -18.51
C LYS A 135 -18.39 16.22 -17.88
N LEU A 136 -17.58 16.17 -16.82
CA LEU A 136 -17.42 15.00 -15.99
C LEU A 136 -18.57 14.94 -14.97
N ILE A 137 -19.29 13.83 -14.96
CA ILE A 137 -20.40 13.56 -14.05
C ILE A 137 -20.06 12.29 -13.28
N ARG A 138 -20.01 12.39 -11.95
CA ARG A 138 -19.90 11.21 -11.10
C ARG A 138 -21.26 10.51 -11.03
N MET A 139 -21.29 9.23 -11.40
CA MET A 139 -22.51 8.45 -11.55
C MET A 139 -22.77 7.50 -10.37
N THR A 140 -21.75 7.24 -9.53
CA THR A 140 -21.87 6.44 -8.31
C THR A 140 -21.82 7.30 -7.04
N GLN A 141 -22.43 6.83 -5.97
CA GLN A 141 -22.29 7.39 -4.62
C GLN A 141 -21.62 6.34 -3.73
N ASP A 142 -20.56 6.74 -3.01
CA ASP A 142 -19.77 5.76 -2.24
C ASP A 142 -20.59 5.21 -1.07
N HIS A 143 -20.60 3.90 -0.91
CA HIS A 143 -21.08 3.24 0.29
C HIS A 143 -20.02 3.27 1.39
N SER A 144 -19.58 4.46 1.79
CA SER A 144 -18.55 4.66 2.82
C SER A 144 -19.09 5.43 4.03
N TYR A 145 -18.40 5.29 5.17
CA TYR A 145 -18.77 5.98 6.40
C TYR A 145 -18.70 7.50 6.24
N VAL A 146 -17.69 8.01 5.53
CA VAL A 146 -17.56 9.44 5.27
C VAL A 146 -18.65 9.96 4.34
N GLN A 147 -19.09 9.18 3.36
CA GLN A 147 -20.22 9.56 2.51
C GLN A 147 -21.51 9.65 3.34
N HIS A 148 -21.75 8.70 4.25
CA HIS A 148 -22.89 8.78 5.18
C HIS A 148 -22.86 10.04 6.06
N LEU A 149 -21.68 10.46 6.53
CA LEU A 149 -21.53 11.70 7.29
C LEU A 149 -21.79 12.94 6.44
N ILE A 150 -21.40 12.94 5.16
CA ILE A 150 -21.73 14.01 4.20
C ILE A 150 -23.25 14.08 4.00
N ASP A 151 -23.88 12.94 3.70
CA ASP A 151 -25.31 12.86 3.38
C ASP A 151 -26.19 13.29 4.56
N THR A 152 -25.72 13.05 5.79
CA THR A 152 -26.39 13.48 7.03
C THR A 152 -26.00 14.90 7.48
N GLY A 153 -25.19 15.61 6.71
CA GLY A 153 -24.75 16.99 6.97
C GLY A 153 -23.85 17.12 8.21
N ARG A 154 -23.18 16.04 8.63
CA ARG A 154 -22.26 16.02 9.77
C ARG A 154 -20.87 16.53 9.44
N ILE A 155 -20.43 16.33 8.19
CA ILE A 155 -19.17 16.86 7.67
C ILE A 155 -19.39 17.39 6.25
N SER A 156 -18.51 18.28 5.82
CA SER A 156 -18.42 18.73 4.42
C SER A 156 -17.61 17.75 3.55
N PRO A 157 -17.77 17.79 2.21
CA PRO A 157 -16.94 17.00 1.29
C PRO A 157 -15.43 17.28 1.44
N ALA A 158 -15.05 18.50 1.81
CA ALA A 158 -13.64 18.87 2.04
C ALA A 158 -13.08 18.21 3.30
N GLU A 159 -13.87 18.14 4.38
CA GLU A 159 -13.48 17.47 5.62
C GLU A 159 -13.39 15.95 5.46
N ALA A 160 -14.24 15.36 4.63
CA ALA A 160 -14.25 13.92 4.37
C ALA A 160 -12.90 13.39 3.85
N ARG A 161 -12.20 14.16 3.01
CA ARG A 161 -10.90 13.76 2.43
C ARG A 161 -9.82 13.47 3.47
N ASN A 162 -9.83 14.21 4.59
CA ASN A 162 -8.85 14.09 5.66
C ASN A 162 -9.41 13.36 6.89
N HIS A 163 -10.60 12.76 6.77
CA HIS A 163 -11.26 12.11 7.90
C HIS A 163 -10.47 10.85 8.34
N PRO A 164 -10.29 10.61 9.65
CA PRO A 164 -9.55 9.44 10.14
C PRO A 164 -10.14 8.09 9.68
N GLN A 165 -11.45 8.06 9.46
CA GLN A 165 -12.20 6.87 9.02
C GLN A 165 -12.60 6.94 7.53
N ARG A 166 -11.80 7.62 6.68
CA ARG A 166 -12.12 7.74 5.24
C ARG A 166 -12.11 6.40 4.48
N ASN A 167 -11.31 5.43 4.95
CA ASN A 167 -11.19 4.10 4.34
C ASN A 167 -12.23 3.09 4.89
N VAL A 168 -13.27 3.54 5.60
CA VAL A 168 -14.28 2.65 6.18
C VAL A 168 -15.43 2.50 5.19
N VAL A 169 -15.48 1.35 4.52
CA VAL A 169 -16.57 0.95 3.63
C VAL A 169 -17.72 0.35 4.44
N MET A 170 -18.95 0.71 4.08
CA MET A 170 -20.19 0.34 4.76
C MET A 170 -20.99 -0.73 4.01
N ARG A 171 -20.76 -0.91 2.70
CA ARG A 171 -21.39 -1.99 1.91
C ARG A 171 -20.36 -2.62 0.97
N VAL A 172 -20.16 -3.92 1.10
CA VAL A 172 -19.31 -4.74 0.24
C VAL A 172 -19.92 -6.13 0.06
N LEU A 173 -19.52 -6.84 -0.98
CA LEU A 173 -19.86 -8.26 -1.13
C LEU A 173 -19.07 -9.12 -0.14
N GLY A 174 -19.64 -10.24 0.29
CA GLY A 174 -18.99 -11.19 1.20
C GLY A 174 -19.34 -11.02 2.69
N ASP A 175 -19.94 -9.89 3.08
CA ASP A 175 -20.37 -9.64 4.45
C ASP A 175 -21.79 -10.18 4.70
N PHE A 176 -21.93 -11.04 5.71
CA PHE A 176 -23.16 -11.78 6.01
C PHE A 176 -24.33 -10.90 6.45
N ASP A 177 -24.04 -9.74 7.04
CA ASP A 177 -25.03 -8.89 7.70
C ASP A 177 -25.46 -7.68 6.83
N ILE A 178 -25.00 -7.63 5.56
CA ILE A 178 -25.24 -6.53 4.64
C ILE A 178 -26.15 -6.97 3.50
N ASP A 179 -27.07 -6.09 3.08
CA ASP A 179 -27.89 -6.28 1.87
C ASP A 179 -26.99 -6.29 0.62
N PRO A 180 -26.90 -7.43 -0.11
CA PRO A 180 -26.02 -7.57 -1.25
C PRO A 180 -26.61 -7.01 -2.55
N ARG A 181 -27.83 -6.45 -2.52
CA ARG A 181 -28.44 -5.87 -3.72
C ARG A 181 -27.64 -4.63 -4.18
N PRO A 182 -27.18 -4.59 -5.45
CA PRO A 182 -26.49 -3.41 -5.97
C PRO A 182 -27.45 -2.25 -6.20
N ASP A 183 -26.87 -1.05 -6.17
CA ASP A 183 -27.56 0.13 -6.68
C ASP A 183 -27.52 0.06 -8.20
N ILE A 184 -28.71 0.00 -8.83
CA ILE A 184 -28.86 -0.07 -10.29
C ILE A 184 -29.27 1.31 -10.83
N SER A 185 -28.54 1.81 -11.82
CA SER A 185 -28.87 3.03 -12.56
C SER A 185 -28.90 2.75 -14.06
N ILE A 186 -29.95 3.23 -14.72
CA ILE A 186 -30.12 3.11 -16.17
C ILE A 186 -30.09 4.52 -16.75
N THR A 187 -29.18 4.76 -17.70
CA THR A 187 -29.03 6.07 -18.36
C THR A 187 -28.95 5.87 -19.86
N LYS A 188 -29.61 6.74 -20.64
CA LYS A 188 -29.48 6.70 -22.10
C LYS A 188 -28.02 6.89 -22.52
N ALA A 189 -27.52 5.98 -23.34
CA ALA A 189 -26.21 6.05 -23.97
C ALA A 189 -26.25 7.01 -25.16
N MET A 190 -25.17 7.77 -25.31
CA MET A 190 -24.97 8.68 -26.44
C MET A 190 -23.65 8.33 -27.13
N PRO A 191 -23.56 8.58 -28.45
CA PRO A 191 -22.28 8.52 -29.15
C PRO A 191 -21.22 9.38 -28.45
N ALA A 192 -19.99 8.88 -28.38
CA ALA A 192 -18.85 9.53 -27.73
C ALA A 192 -19.00 9.72 -26.20
N ASP A 193 -19.97 9.04 -25.56
CA ASP A 193 -19.90 8.85 -24.11
C ASP A 193 -18.59 8.14 -23.76
N ARG A 194 -17.85 8.70 -22.81
CA ARG A 194 -16.67 8.07 -22.22
C ARG A 194 -16.90 7.82 -20.75
N TRP A 195 -16.85 6.56 -20.37
CA TRP A 195 -16.90 6.13 -18.99
C TRP A 195 -15.51 5.84 -18.44
N MET A 196 -15.34 6.13 -17.16
CA MET A 196 -14.22 5.68 -16.35
C MET A 196 -14.75 5.02 -15.08
N ILE A 197 -14.33 3.77 -14.83
CA ILE A 197 -14.50 3.10 -13.55
C ILE A 197 -13.13 3.01 -12.88
N CYS A 198 -13.04 3.30 -11.59
CA CYS A 198 -11.76 3.30 -10.87
C CYS A 198 -11.85 2.84 -9.42
N SER A 199 -10.73 2.30 -8.91
CA SER A 199 -10.55 1.97 -7.48
C SER A 199 -10.41 3.22 -6.61
N ASP A 200 -10.49 3.04 -5.29
CA ASP A 200 -10.21 4.10 -4.33
C ASP A 200 -8.74 4.57 -4.40
N GLY A 201 -7.83 3.69 -4.83
CA GLY A 201 -6.42 4.00 -5.07
C GLY A 201 -6.20 5.08 -6.14
N LEU A 202 -7.17 5.32 -7.03
CA LEU A 202 -7.16 6.49 -7.92
C LEU A 202 -7.95 7.66 -7.33
N CYS A 203 -9.24 7.46 -7.06
CA CYS A 203 -10.16 8.54 -6.70
C CYS A 203 -10.01 9.05 -5.25
N GLY A 204 -9.18 8.38 -4.45
CA GLY A 204 -8.74 8.81 -3.12
C GLY A 204 -7.56 9.78 -3.16
N VAL A 205 -6.82 9.87 -4.28
CA VAL A 205 -5.65 10.76 -4.41
C VAL A 205 -5.77 11.79 -5.52
N LEU A 206 -6.51 11.51 -6.59
CA LEU A 206 -6.74 12.45 -7.69
C LEU A 206 -8.02 13.26 -7.47
N GLU A 207 -7.98 14.54 -7.85
CA GLU A 207 -9.17 15.37 -7.88
C GLU A 207 -9.97 15.15 -9.18
N ASP A 208 -11.28 15.36 -9.09
CA ASP A 208 -12.20 15.28 -10.24
C ASP A 208 -11.77 16.22 -11.39
N SER A 209 -11.10 17.35 -11.09
CA SER A 209 -10.55 18.27 -12.09
C SER A 209 -9.44 17.64 -12.95
N THR A 210 -8.50 16.94 -12.31
CA THR A 210 -7.44 16.18 -12.99
C THR A 210 -8.03 15.04 -13.81
N ILE A 211 -9.00 14.32 -13.25
CA ILE A 211 -9.70 13.23 -13.96
C ILE A 211 -10.39 13.79 -15.22
N ALA A 212 -11.13 14.90 -15.08
CA ALA A 212 -11.84 15.53 -16.20
C ALA A 212 -10.88 15.99 -17.30
N GLU A 213 -9.74 16.58 -16.93
CA GLU A 213 -8.71 17.02 -17.87
C GLU A 213 -8.16 15.84 -18.69
N VAL A 214 -7.74 14.75 -18.03
CA VAL A 214 -7.15 13.59 -18.72
C VAL A 214 -8.18 12.89 -19.62
N LEU A 215 -9.40 12.66 -19.14
CA LEU A 215 -10.45 12.03 -19.94
C LEU A 215 -10.84 12.85 -21.18
N SER A 216 -10.73 14.18 -21.09
CA SER A 216 -11.09 15.10 -22.18
C SER A 216 -9.95 15.31 -23.19
N THR A 217 -8.69 15.21 -22.77
CA THR A 217 -7.52 15.55 -23.59
C THR A 217 -6.89 14.35 -24.28
N VAL A 218 -6.92 13.18 -23.63
CA VAL A 218 -6.29 11.96 -24.15
C VAL A 218 -7.32 11.14 -24.91
N SER A 219 -7.24 11.11 -26.24
CA SER A 219 -8.24 10.41 -27.06
C SER A 219 -8.09 8.89 -27.03
N ASP A 220 -6.87 8.37 -26.97
CA ASP A 220 -6.62 6.92 -26.90
C ASP A 220 -6.99 6.35 -25.52
N GLN A 221 -7.83 5.31 -25.48
CA GLN A 221 -8.33 4.78 -24.20
C GLN A 221 -7.20 4.18 -23.36
N ALA A 222 -6.27 3.46 -23.99
CA ALA A 222 -5.19 2.78 -23.30
C ALA A 222 -4.19 3.78 -22.74
N GLU A 223 -3.82 4.81 -23.50
CA GLU A 223 -3.01 5.92 -23.02
C GLU A 223 -3.70 6.67 -21.89
N CYS A 224 -5.02 6.92 -22.01
CA CYS A 224 -5.79 7.59 -20.96
C CYS A 224 -5.73 6.82 -19.63
N ALA A 225 -6.01 5.51 -19.65
CA ALA A 225 -5.92 4.65 -18.47
C ALA A 225 -4.49 4.62 -17.88
N GLN A 226 -3.47 4.51 -18.74
CA GLN A 226 -2.06 4.48 -18.34
C GLN A 226 -1.63 5.80 -17.66
N GLN A 227 -2.04 6.94 -18.22
CA GLN A 227 -1.74 8.26 -17.64
C GLN A 227 -2.43 8.45 -16.29
N LEU A 228 -3.70 8.05 -16.16
CA LEU A 228 -4.46 8.13 -14.92
C LEU A 228 -3.82 7.31 -13.79
N VAL A 229 -3.47 6.05 -14.07
CA VAL A 229 -2.76 5.20 -13.09
C VAL A 229 -1.40 5.81 -12.72
N THR A 230 -0.65 6.29 -13.71
CA THR A 230 0.64 6.96 -13.48
C THR A 230 0.49 8.21 -12.59
N PHE A 231 -0.54 9.02 -12.80
CA PHE A 231 -0.81 10.20 -12.00
C PHE A 231 -1.19 9.85 -10.57
N ALA A 232 -2.02 8.82 -10.35
CA ALA A 232 -2.37 8.37 -9.01
C ALA A 232 -1.13 7.89 -8.23
N LEU A 233 -0.24 7.12 -8.88
CA LEU A 233 1.02 6.69 -8.27
C LEU A 233 1.94 7.87 -7.94
N LYS A 234 2.09 8.84 -8.86
CA LYS A 234 2.88 10.06 -8.63
C LYS A 234 2.29 10.96 -7.54
N ALA A 235 0.96 10.97 -7.39
CA ALA A 235 0.26 11.68 -6.32
C ALA A 235 0.42 11.00 -4.94
N GLY A 236 1.08 9.84 -4.89
CA GLY A 236 1.38 9.14 -3.64
C GLY A 236 0.31 8.14 -3.22
N SER A 237 -0.40 7.52 -4.18
CA SER A 237 -1.32 6.43 -3.85
C SER A 237 -0.62 5.31 -3.07
N THR A 238 -1.26 4.90 -1.99
CA THR A 238 -0.78 3.83 -1.11
C THR A 238 -1.53 2.51 -1.33
N ASP A 239 -2.45 2.47 -2.30
CA ASP A 239 -3.28 1.31 -2.60
C ASP A 239 -3.04 0.73 -4.00
N ASN A 240 -3.73 -0.37 -4.29
CA ASN A 240 -3.87 -0.85 -5.65
C ASN A 240 -4.63 0.19 -6.49
N VAL A 241 -4.17 0.41 -7.72
CA VAL A 241 -4.74 1.42 -8.60
C VAL A 241 -5.23 0.74 -9.85
N THR A 242 -6.55 0.77 -10.05
CA THR A 242 -7.20 0.17 -11.21
C THR A 242 -8.11 1.17 -11.89
N VAL A 243 -8.01 1.23 -13.21
CA VAL A 243 -8.80 2.11 -14.08
C VAL A 243 -9.31 1.30 -15.26
N VAL A 244 -10.60 1.44 -15.54
CA VAL A 244 -11.26 0.88 -16.72
C VAL A 244 -11.89 2.04 -17.50
N ILE A 245 -11.53 2.18 -18.78
CA ILE A 245 -12.11 3.16 -19.69
C ILE A 245 -13.05 2.44 -20.65
N ALA A 246 -14.19 3.05 -20.95
CA ALA A 246 -15.24 2.50 -21.79
C ALA A 246 -15.85 3.59 -22.67
N ASP A 247 -15.70 3.50 -23.99
CA ASP A 247 -16.20 4.45 -24.96
C ASP A 247 -17.38 3.86 -25.74
N ALA A 248 -18.49 4.60 -25.84
CA ALA A 248 -19.55 4.28 -26.80
C ALA A 248 -19.25 4.89 -28.17
N THR A 249 -19.09 4.04 -29.17
CA THR A 249 -18.84 4.42 -30.56
C THR A 249 -20.02 4.03 -31.44
N LEU A 250 -20.22 4.76 -32.54
CA LEU A 250 -21.21 4.41 -33.55
C LEU A 250 -20.56 3.47 -34.58
N ALA A 251 -21.27 2.42 -35.01
CA ALA A 251 -20.89 1.75 -36.25
C ALA A 251 -21.03 2.73 -37.41
N LEU A 252 -19.93 3.00 -38.09
CA LEU A 252 -19.92 3.78 -39.34
C LEU A 252 -20.58 3.00 -40.49
N ASP A 253 -20.69 1.68 -40.39
CA ASP A 253 -21.45 0.81 -41.29
C ASP A 253 -21.85 -0.49 -40.56
N ALA A 254 -23.15 -0.72 -40.30
CA ALA A 254 -23.62 -1.92 -39.60
C ALA A 254 -23.50 -3.20 -40.45
N ASP A 255 -23.31 -3.04 -41.77
CA ASP A 255 -23.16 -4.11 -42.76
C ASP A 255 -21.69 -4.35 -43.16
N ALA A 256 -20.72 -3.62 -42.57
CA ALA A 256 -19.31 -3.93 -42.75
C ALA A 256 -19.00 -5.27 -42.07
N PHE A 257 -18.57 -6.24 -42.88
CA PHE A 257 -18.29 -7.63 -42.48
C PHE A 257 -17.22 -7.80 -41.36
N ASP A 258 -16.53 -6.73 -40.97
CA ASP A 258 -15.49 -6.71 -39.94
C ASP A 258 -15.79 -5.60 -38.92
N LEU A 259 -16.80 -5.80 -38.07
CA LEU A 259 -16.84 -5.05 -36.80
C LEU A 259 -15.60 -5.49 -36.00
N PRO A 260 -14.78 -4.56 -35.46
CA PRO A 260 -13.59 -4.94 -34.72
C PRO A 260 -14.00 -5.68 -33.44
N HIS A 261 -13.87 -7.02 -33.45
CA HIS A 261 -13.98 -7.83 -32.24
C HIS A 261 -12.77 -7.52 -31.36
N GLN A 262 -13.01 -7.01 -30.16
CA GLN A 262 -12.04 -6.79 -29.13
C GLN A 262 -12.00 -8.00 -28.20
N THR A 263 -10.85 -8.68 -28.17
CA THR A 263 -10.54 -9.68 -27.13
C THR A 263 -10.73 -9.06 -25.73
N PRO A 264 -11.60 -9.60 -24.86
CA PRO A 264 -11.79 -9.08 -23.52
C PRO A 264 -10.48 -9.05 -22.71
N LEU A 265 -10.26 -7.95 -22.01
CA LEU A 265 -9.07 -7.69 -21.19
C LEU A 265 -9.38 -7.91 -19.70
N VAL A 266 -8.50 -8.63 -19.01
CA VAL A 266 -8.63 -8.95 -17.58
C VAL A 266 -7.46 -8.37 -16.81
N GLY A 267 -7.74 -7.47 -15.86
CA GLY A 267 -6.75 -6.80 -15.02
C GLY A 267 -6.71 -7.31 -13.58
N GLY A 268 -5.62 -7.00 -12.88
CA GLY A 268 -5.49 -7.24 -11.43
C GLY A 268 -5.37 -8.73 -11.08
N ALA A 269 -5.91 -9.13 -9.93
CA ALA A 269 -5.86 -10.49 -9.40
C ALA A 269 -6.51 -11.52 -10.35
N ALA A 270 -7.61 -11.16 -11.01
CA ALA A 270 -8.30 -12.02 -11.97
C ALA A 270 -7.43 -12.44 -13.17
N SER A 271 -6.41 -11.65 -13.53
CA SER A 271 -5.46 -11.96 -14.62
C SER A 271 -4.54 -13.17 -14.35
N SER A 272 -4.59 -13.71 -13.12
CA SER A 272 -3.90 -14.94 -12.75
C SER A 272 -4.65 -16.21 -13.17
N ASN A 273 -5.94 -16.12 -13.51
CA ASN A 273 -6.79 -17.26 -13.87
C ASN A 273 -7.63 -16.92 -15.12
N LEU A 274 -6.92 -16.64 -16.21
CA LEU A 274 -7.52 -16.25 -17.50
C LEU A 274 -8.28 -17.42 -18.13
N GLU A 275 -7.80 -18.64 -17.93
CA GLU A 275 -8.38 -19.86 -18.49
C GLU A 275 -9.82 -20.05 -18.02
N ALA A 276 -10.08 -19.87 -16.72
CA ALA A 276 -11.44 -19.99 -16.20
C ALA A 276 -12.40 -18.93 -16.78
N LEU A 277 -11.88 -17.75 -17.15
CA LEU A 277 -12.68 -16.71 -17.80
C LEU A 277 -12.90 -17.04 -19.28
N ALA A 278 -11.86 -17.50 -19.99
CA ALA A 278 -11.97 -17.98 -21.36
C ALA A 278 -13.02 -19.09 -21.48
N ASP A 279 -13.05 -20.02 -20.53
CA ASP A 279 -14.02 -21.12 -20.49
C ASP A 279 -15.46 -20.63 -20.21
N ILE A 280 -15.63 -19.59 -19.38
CA ILE A 280 -16.95 -18.98 -19.11
C ILE A 280 -17.47 -18.28 -20.36
N LEU A 281 -16.59 -17.56 -21.07
CA LEU A 281 -16.94 -16.81 -22.27
C LEU A 281 -17.03 -17.69 -23.51
N ASP A 282 -16.33 -18.83 -23.52
CA ASP A 282 -16.09 -19.67 -24.71
C ASP A 282 -15.39 -18.89 -25.84
N GLU A 283 -14.57 -17.92 -25.45
CA GLU A 283 -13.83 -17.01 -26.32
C GLU A 283 -12.45 -16.70 -25.73
N PRO A 284 -11.46 -16.29 -26.53
CA PRO A 284 -10.16 -15.88 -26.02
C PRO A 284 -10.27 -14.68 -25.08
N VAL A 285 -9.46 -14.66 -24.02
CA VAL A 285 -9.31 -13.50 -23.13
C VAL A 285 -7.84 -13.18 -22.96
N ALA A 286 -7.51 -11.90 -22.84
CA ALA A 286 -6.14 -11.44 -22.66
C ALA A 286 -5.94 -10.76 -21.30
N ALA A 287 -4.73 -10.85 -20.76
CA ALA A 287 -4.32 -10.02 -19.64
C ALA A 287 -4.30 -8.55 -20.07
N ALA A 288 -4.81 -7.68 -19.21
CA ALA A 288 -4.71 -6.24 -19.39
C ALA A 288 -3.23 -5.79 -19.50
N PRO A 289 -2.95 -4.76 -20.32
CA PRO A 289 -1.60 -4.24 -20.49
C PRO A 289 -1.03 -3.75 -19.15
N ARG A 290 0.26 -4.03 -18.92
CA ARG A 290 0.95 -3.56 -17.72
C ARG A 290 1.16 -2.05 -17.77
N LEU A 291 1.32 -1.43 -16.59
CA LEU A 291 1.68 -0.02 -16.51
C LEU A 291 3.03 0.21 -17.22
N ARG A 292 3.04 1.11 -18.21
CA ARG A 292 4.22 1.49 -18.97
C ARG A 292 5.14 2.32 -18.08
N ASP A 293 6.34 1.80 -17.82
CA ASP A 293 7.33 2.48 -17.00
C ASP A 293 7.99 3.62 -17.80
N GLN A 294 7.38 4.80 -17.77
CA GLN A 294 7.92 6.01 -18.42
C GLN A 294 9.33 6.38 -17.91
N SER A 295 9.77 5.86 -16.76
CA SER A 295 11.11 6.08 -16.23
C SER A 295 12.18 5.19 -16.86
N ARG A 296 11.79 4.06 -17.47
CA ARG A 296 12.70 3.14 -18.20
C ARG A 296 12.91 3.54 -19.65
N GLU A 297 11.99 4.29 -20.24
CA GLU A 297 12.18 4.91 -21.55
C GLU A 297 12.86 6.27 -21.42
N SER A 298 14.15 6.28 -21.12
CA SER A 298 14.92 7.52 -21.31
C SER A 298 14.83 7.95 -22.79
N PRO A 299 14.84 9.26 -23.10
CA PRO A 299 14.91 9.74 -24.47
C PRO A 299 16.08 9.13 -25.26
N ALA A 300 17.15 8.75 -24.57
CA ALA A 300 18.31 8.07 -25.14
C ALA A 300 18.01 6.62 -25.54
N LYS A 301 17.16 5.89 -24.79
CA LYS A 301 16.73 4.53 -25.13
C LYS A 301 15.80 4.56 -26.34
N ARG A 302 14.84 5.49 -26.36
CA ARG A 302 13.96 5.72 -27.53
C ARG A 302 14.73 6.10 -28.81
N ALA A 303 15.82 6.86 -28.68
CA ALA A 303 16.71 7.17 -29.80
C ALA A 303 17.57 5.98 -30.24
N ALA A 304 17.95 5.09 -29.31
CA ALA A 304 18.67 3.86 -29.59
C ALA A 304 17.77 2.85 -30.33
N ASP A 305 16.50 2.72 -29.94
CA ASP A 305 15.54 1.81 -30.57
C ASP A 305 15.19 2.25 -32.01
N LEU A 306 15.23 3.56 -32.28
CA LEU A 306 15.11 4.11 -33.64
C LEU A 306 16.32 3.83 -34.55
N THR A 307 17.46 3.46 -33.98
CA THR A 307 18.71 3.18 -34.74
C THR A 307 19.01 1.69 -34.87
N GLN A 308 18.29 0.81 -34.18
CA GLN A 308 18.38 -0.64 -34.37
C GLN A 308 17.39 -1.09 -35.46
N ASP A 309 17.86 -1.89 -36.40
CA ASP A 309 17.04 -2.43 -37.49
C ASP A 309 15.83 -3.19 -36.94
N ARG A 310 14.68 -2.97 -37.59
CA ARG A 310 13.32 -3.41 -37.20
C ARG A 310 13.13 -4.92 -36.97
N ASP A 311 14.15 -5.74 -37.22
CA ASP A 311 14.07 -7.20 -37.13
C ASP A 311 14.51 -7.75 -35.76
N THR A 312 15.30 -7.01 -34.96
CA THR A 312 15.65 -7.44 -33.59
C THR A 312 14.69 -6.94 -32.51
N ALA A 313 13.98 -5.82 -32.75
CA ALA A 313 12.96 -5.31 -31.83
C ALA A 313 11.72 -6.23 -31.76
N LYS A 314 11.37 -6.87 -32.88
CA LYS A 314 10.23 -7.82 -32.92
C LYS A 314 10.38 -9.05 -32.03
N GLN A 315 11.61 -9.41 -31.65
CA GLN A 315 11.88 -10.66 -30.93
C GLN A 315 12.03 -10.46 -29.41
N GLU A 316 12.15 -9.21 -28.95
CA GLU A 316 12.05 -8.86 -27.52
C GLU A 316 10.64 -8.36 -27.13
N ASP A 317 9.89 -7.77 -28.08
CA ASP A 317 8.51 -7.31 -27.86
C ASP A 317 7.48 -8.47 -27.79
N GLU A 318 7.74 -9.63 -28.39
CA GLU A 318 6.81 -10.79 -28.38
C GLU A 318 6.65 -11.44 -26.99
N ASP A 319 7.58 -11.20 -26.05
CA ASP A 319 7.48 -11.64 -24.66
C ASP A 319 6.97 -10.53 -23.70
N GLU A 320 6.82 -9.28 -24.16
CA GLU A 320 6.48 -8.12 -23.32
C GLU A 320 4.98 -7.76 -23.32
N ASP A 321 4.15 -8.29 -24.24
CA ASP A 321 2.72 -7.94 -24.35
C ASP A 321 1.76 -9.15 -24.26
N GLY A 322 0.75 -9.03 -23.39
CA GLY A 322 -0.51 -9.80 -23.41
C GLY A 322 -0.45 -11.33 -23.31
N ARG A 323 -0.39 -11.88 -22.09
CA ARG A 323 -0.78 -13.29 -21.85
C ARG A 323 -2.23 -13.50 -22.32
N THR A 324 -2.44 -14.31 -23.36
CA THR A 324 -3.78 -14.63 -23.89
C THR A 324 -4.12 -16.08 -23.57
N ALA A 325 -5.34 -16.33 -23.07
CA ALA A 325 -5.85 -17.66 -22.80
C ALA A 325 -6.97 -18.01 -23.78
N GLN A 326 -6.93 -19.24 -24.31
CA GLN A 326 -7.99 -19.80 -25.14
C GLN A 326 -8.94 -20.68 -24.33
N PRO A 327 -10.22 -20.79 -24.73
CA PRO A 327 -11.17 -21.70 -24.09
C PRO A 327 -10.73 -23.16 -24.19
N SER A 328 -11.18 -23.99 -23.26
CA SER A 328 -10.80 -25.40 -23.15
C SER A 328 -11.08 -26.20 -24.43
N ALA A 329 -12.19 -25.91 -25.12
CA ALA A 329 -12.55 -26.58 -26.37
C ALA A 329 -11.52 -26.33 -27.50
N ALA A 330 -11.10 -25.08 -27.69
CA ALA A 330 -10.07 -24.73 -28.68
C ALA A 330 -8.70 -25.34 -28.32
N ARG A 331 -8.39 -25.37 -27.02
CA ARG A 331 -7.17 -25.96 -26.48
C ARG A 331 -7.09 -27.49 -26.65
N GLU A 332 -8.23 -28.16 -26.60
CA GLU A 332 -8.32 -29.60 -26.86
C GLU A 332 -8.04 -29.94 -28.34
N GLU A 333 -8.49 -29.09 -29.26
CA GLU A 333 -8.28 -29.23 -30.70
C GLU A 333 -6.81 -28.95 -31.10
N SER A 334 -6.17 -27.96 -30.48
CA SER A 334 -4.75 -27.61 -30.74
C SER A 334 -3.75 -28.59 -30.11
N GLY A 335 -4.21 -29.49 -29.23
CA GLY A 335 -3.37 -30.46 -28.53
C GLY A 335 -2.57 -29.86 -27.36
N GLU A 336 -2.71 -28.56 -27.07
CA GLU A 336 -2.11 -27.88 -25.92
C GLU A 336 -2.85 -28.21 -24.62
N ARG A 337 -2.84 -29.46 -24.17
CA ARG A 337 -3.43 -29.78 -22.86
C ARG A 337 -2.67 -29.09 -21.72
N HIS A 338 -3.13 -27.90 -21.31
CA HIS A 338 -2.91 -27.46 -19.96
C HIS A 338 -3.97 -28.13 -19.09
N VAL A 339 -3.52 -29.00 -18.19
CA VAL A 339 -4.39 -29.61 -17.19
C VAL A 339 -4.99 -28.46 -16.39
N PRO A 340 -6.32 -28.34 -16.27
CA PRO A 340 -6.90 -27.30 -15.45
C PRO A 340 -6.31 -27.41 -14.04
N ASP A 341 -5.89 -26.28 -13.47
CA ASP A 341 -5.56 -26.19 -12.04
C ASP A 341 -6.88 -26.27 -11.23
N THR A 342 -7.59 -27.38 -11.39
CA THR A 342 -8.51 -27.87 -10.37
C THR A 342 -7.61 -28.30 -9.23
N SER A 343 -7.38 -27.38 -8.31
CA SER A 343 -6.48 -27.48 -7.16
C SER A 343 -6.84 -28.60 -6.17
N GLU A 344 -7.62 -29.59 -6.59
CA GLU A 344 -8.27 -30.60 -5.75
C GLU A 344 -8.04 -32.05 -6.25
N ILE A 345 -7.88 -32.32 -7.56
CA ILE A 345 -7.72 -33.71 -8.06
C ILE A 345 -6.72 -33.80 -9.25
N PRO A 346 -5.58 -34.52 -9.12
CA PRO A 346 -4.59 -34.69 -10.17
C PRO A 346 -5.06 -35.67 -11.27
N VAL A 347 -4.92 -35.28 -12.53
CA VAL A 347 -5.25 -36.14 -13.69
C VAL A 347 -4.07 -37.07 -14.00
N VAL A 348 -4.30 -38.38 -13.99
CA VAL A 348 -3.25 -39.39 -14.23
C VAL A 348 -3.43 -40.04 -15.60
N ARG A 349 -2.36 -40.05 -16.40
CA ARG A 349 -2.30 -40.85 -17.64
C ARG A 349 -1.93 -42.30 -17.30
N LYS A 350 -2.83 -43.21 -17.62
CA LYS A 350 -2.65 -44.65 -17.45
C LYS A 350 -1.74 -45.24 -18.53
N LYS A 351 -1.24 -46.45 -18.28
CA LYS A 351 -0.35 -47.19 -19.20
C LYS A 351 -1.01 -47.54 -20.54
N ASP A 352 -2.34 -47.57 -20.59
CA ASP A 352 -3.13 -47.80 -21.80
C ASP A 352 -3.37 -46.52 -22.62
N GLY A 353 -2.84 -45.37 -22.19
CA GLY A 353 -2.99 -44.08 -22.85
C GLY A 353 -4.27 -43.33 -22.46
N SER A 354 -5.17 -43.92 -21.68
CA SER A 354 -6.34 -43.24 -21.14
C SER A 354 -5.94 -42.26 -20.03
N ALA A 355 -6.63 -41.13 -19.94
CA ALA A 355 -6.47 -40.19 -18.84
C ALA A 355 -7.67 -40.34 -17.90
N SER A 356 -7.43 -40.43 -16.60
CA SER A 356 -8.47 -40.52 -15.58
C SER A 356 -8.30 -39.40 -14.56
N ALA A 357 -9.43 -38.81 -14.16
CA ALA A 357 -9.55 -37.83 -13.09
C ALA A 357 -10.54 -38.30 -12.01
N ASP A 358 -10.95 -39.57 -12.05
CA ASP A 358 -11.89 -40.15 -11.09
C ASP A 358 -11.20 -40.38 -9.73
N PRO A 359 -11.68 -39.80 -8.62
CA PRO A 359 -11.12 -40.02 -7.28
C PRO A 359 -11.13 -41.48 -6.80
N TYR A 360 -11.97 -42.33 -7.38
CA TYR A 360 -12.04 -43.76 -7.04
C TYR A 360 -11.11 -44.63 -7.91
N ASP A 361 -10.40 -44.02 -8.85
CA ASP A 361 -9.39 -44.68 -9.66
C ASP A 361 -8.11 -44.90 -8.82
N PRO A 362 -7.56 -46.14 -8.75
CA PRO A 362 -6.39 -46.42 -7.94
C PRO A 362 -5.16 -45.61 -8.34
N ASP A 363 -4.99 -45.31 -9.63
CA ASP A 363 -3.82 -44.56 -10.11
C ASP A 363 -3.92 -43.07 -9.73
N VAL A 364 -5.14 -42.51 -9.70
CA VAL A 364 -5.43 -41.13 -9.29
C VAL A 364 -5.34 -40.98 -7.77
N ALA A 365 -5.88 -41.94 -7.02
CA ALA A 365 -5.80 -41.98 -5.56
C ALA A 365 -4.35 -42.02 -5.06
N ASP A 366 -3.48 -42.82 -5.70
CA ASP A 366 -2.06 -42.87 -5.40
C ASP A 366 -1.34 -41.54 -5.73
N ALA A 367 -1.73 -40.87 -6.82
CA ALA A 367 -1.20 -39.56 -7.18
C ALA A 367 -1.59 -38.48 -6.14
N ILE A 368 -2.86 -38.45 -5.70
CA ILE A 368 -3.34 -37.57 -4.61
C ILE A 368 -2.52 -37.81 -3.34
N HIS A 369 -2.32 -39.07 -2.96
CA HIS A 369 -1.57 -39.42 -1.75
C HIS A 369 -0.11 -38.95 -1.82
N LYS A 370 0.53 -39.16 -2.97
CA LYS A 370 1.92 -38.75 -3.21
C LYS A 370 2.08 -37.24 -3.23
N GLU A 371 1.15 -36.52 -3.85
CA GLU A 371 1.15 -35.07 -3.88
C GLU A 371 0.97 -34.46 -2.48
N HIS A 372 0.04 -34.99 -1.67
CA HIS A 372 -0.11 -34.58 -0.27
C HIS A 372 1.15 -34.84 0.56
N LEU A 373 1.85 -35.96 0.34
CA LEU A 373 3.12 -36.25 1.00
C LEU A 373 4.22 -35.27 0.59
N GLU A 374 4.27 -34.89 -0.68
CA GLU A 374 5.24 -33.91 -1.18
C GLU A 374 4.96 -32.49 -0.70
N GLN A 375 3.70 -32.06 -0.72
CA GLN A 375 3.26 -30.77 -0.16
C GLN A 375 3.61 -30.67 1.33
N ARG A 376 3.37 -31.73 2.11
CA ARG A 376 3.77 -31.81 3.53
C ARG A 376 5.29 -31.73 3.72
N LYS A 377 6.08 -32.36 2.85
CA LYS A 377 7.55 -32.26 2.88
C LYS A 377 8.04 -30.85 2.52
N ARG A 378 7.46 -30.21 1.49
CA ARG A 378 7.78 -28.84 1.06
C ARG A 378 7.41 -27.80 2.12
N GLN A 379 6.25 -27.93 2.77
CA GLN A 379 5.87 -27.04 3.88
C GLN A 379 6.80 -27.19 5.09
N ARG A 380 7.20 -28.42 5.46
CA ARG A 380 8.14 -28.66 6.56
C ARG A 380 9.54 -28.10 6.26
N SER A 381 10.04 -28.24 5.03
CA SER A 381 11.36 -27.71 4.66
C SER A 381 11.37 -26.17 4.61
N ARG A 382 10.29 -25.55 4.12
CA ARG A 382 10.12 -24.08 4.07
C ARG A 382 10.07 -23.48 5.48
N HIS A 383 9.27 -24.06 6.39
CA HIS A 383 9.21 -23.60 7.79
C HIS A 383 10.54 -23.78 8.52
N ARG A 384 11.28 -24.85 8.26
CA ARG A 384 12.60 -25.08 8.86
C ARG A 384 13.63 -24.06 8.35
N ARG A 385 13.63 -23.73 7.05
CA ARG A 385 14.51 -22.70 6.47
C ARG A 385 14.19 -21.31 7.00
N ILE A 386 12.92 -20.93 7.08
CA ILE A 386 12.49 -19.63 7.61
C ILE A 386 12.90 -19.47 9.08
N ARG A 387 12.71 -20.50 9.91
CA ARG A 387 13.15 -20.48 11.32
C ARG A 387 14.67 -20.33 11.47
N LEU A 388 15.45 -20.97 10.61
CA LEU A 388 16.91 -20.84 10.61
C LEU A 388 17.37 -19.42 10.21
N ILE A 389 16.72 -18.81 9.22
CA ILE A 389 17.02 -17.44 8.79
C ILE A 389 16.68 -16.44 9.90
N LEU A 390 15.49 -16.56 10.52
CA LEU A 390 15.09 -15.72 11.66
C LEU A 390 16.04 -15.86 12.86
N ALA A 391 16.45 -17.09 13.21
CA ALA A 391 17.42 -17.31 14.26
C ALA A 391 18.79 -16.67 13.94
N GLY A 392 19.22 -16.71 12.67
CA GLY A 392 20.43 -16.04 12.20
C GLY A 392 20.36 -14.52 12.37
N ILE A 393 19.25 -13.89 11.95
CA ILE A 393 19.03 -12.44 12.08
C ILE A 393 19.06 -12.02 13.56
N ILE A 394 18.34 -12.74 14.43
CA ILE A 394 18.32 -12.45 15.87
C ILE A 394 19.73 -12.54 16.47
N THR A 395 20.51 -13.56 16.09
CA THR A 395 21.89 -13.72 16.55
C THR A 395 22.78 -12.56 16.10
N LEU A 396 22.60 -12.09 14.86
CA LEU A 396 23.36 -10.97 14.30
C LEU A 396 23.03 -9.65 15.00
N VAL A 397 21.75 -9.41 15.32
CA VAL A 397 21.31 -8.24 16.11
C VAL A 397 21.88 -8.29 17.53
N ILE A 398 21.89 -9.46 18.19
CA ILE A 398 22.49 -9.61 19.52
C ILE A 398 24.00 -9.36 19.47
N LEU A 399 24.71 -9.86 18.46
CA LEU A 399 26.14 -9.61 18.28
C LEU A 399 26.44 -8.13 18.00
N ALA A 400 25.61 -7.45 17.20
CA ALA A 400 25.75 -6.02 16.92
C ALA A 400 25.52 -5.18 18.19
N LEU A 401 24.49 -5.51 18.98
CA LEU A 401 24.22 -4.88 20.26
C LEU A 401 25.37 -5.11 21.26
N ALA A 402 25.85 -6.35 21.38
CA ALA A 402 26.99 -6.69 22.25
C ALA A 402 28.27 -5.95 21.83
N GLY A 403 28.55 -5.88 20.52
CA GLY A 403 29.67 -5.13 19.96
C GLY A 403 29.57 -3.62 20.24
N GLY A 404 28.38 -3.04 20.05
CA GLY A 404 28.10 -1.64 20.37
C GLY A 404 28.30 -1.32 21.86
N THR A 405 27.82 -2.17 22.76
CA THR A 405 28.04 -2.00 24.21
C THR A 405 29.51 -2.13 24.61
N GLY A 406 30.27 -3.04 23.98
CA GLY A 406 31.70 -3.20 24.24
C GLY A 406 32.53 -1.99 23.77
N ALA A 407 32.19 -1.44 22.60
CA ALA A 407 32.84 -0.23 22.07
C ALA A 407 32.56 0.99 22.96
N ALA A 408 31.30 1.17 23.41
CA ALA A 408 30.92 2.25 24.32
C ALA A 408 31.62 2.14 25.69
N TYR A 409 31.73 0.91 26.23
CA TYR A 409 32.43 0.68 27.49
C TYR A 409 33.94 0.98 27.37
N ARG A 410 34.57 0.59 26.26
CA ARG A 410 36.00 0.86 26.01
C ARG A 410 36.28 2.35 25.87
N TRP A 411 35.46 3.08 25.11
CA TRP A 411 35.57 4.53 24.98
C TRP A 411 35.40 5.24 26.33
N SER A 412 34.47 4.77 27.17
CA SER A 412 34.28 5.34 28.51
C SER A 412 35.51 5.20 29.40
N GLN A 413 36.38 4.20 29.21
CA GLN A 413 37.57 4.00 30.04
C GLN A 413 38.77 4.87 29.63
N GLU A 414 38.71 5.56 28.50
CA GLU A 414 39.78 6.45 28.02
C GLU A 414 39.63 7.89 28.57
N GLN A 415 38.52 8.20 29.26
CA GLN A 415 38.22 9.52 29.78
C GLN A 415 38.47 9.61 31.29
N TYR A 416 38.90 10.78 31.76
CA TYR A 416 39.07 11.09 33.18
C TYR A 416 38.22 12.30 33.54
N TYR A 417 37.79 12.42 34.80
CA TYR A 417 37.15 13.64 35.28
C TYR A 417 37.48 13.94 36.73
N LEU A 418 37.40 15.23 37.09
CA LEU A 418 37.53 15.68 38.48
C LEU A 418 36.14 15.85 39.09
N GLY A 419 35.91 15.19 40.21
CA GLY A 419 34.67 15.27 40.99
C GLY A 419 34.92 15.50 42.46
N THR A 420 33.86 15.42 43.26
CA THR A 420 33.95 15.54 44.73
C THR A 420 33.55 14.24 45.43
N ASP A 421 34.35 13.81 46.40
CA ASP A 421 34.00 12.71 47.31
C ASP A 421 34.42 13.06 48.73
N GLN A 422 33.52 12.82 49.68
CA GLN A 422 33.74 13.08 51.12
C GLN A 422 34.37 14.47 51.41
N GLY A 423 34.02 15.49 50.62
CA GLY A 423 34.50 16.87 50.78
C GLY A 423 35.91 17.15 50.26
N ARG A 424 36.50 16.25 49.46
CA ARG A 424 37.78 16.41 48.77
C ARG A 424 37.62 16.28 47.25
N VAL A 425 38.56 16.86 46.50
CA VAL A 425 38.62 16.70 45.04
C VAL A 425 39.22 15.34 44.70
N VAL A 426 38.55 14.55 43.85
CA VAL A 426 38.96 13.20 43.45
C VAL A 426 39.01 13.11 41.93
N ILE A 427 40.04 12.46 41.41
CA ILE A 427 40.17 12.13 39.98
C ILE A 427 39.56 10.75 39.77
N TYR A 428 38.56 10.70 38.89
CA TYR A 428 37.87 9.50 38.46
C TYR A 428 38.30 9.14 37.04
N GLN A 429 38.34 7.83 36.75
CA GLN A 429 38.46 7.32 35.38
C GLN A 429 37.09 6.78 34.96
N GLY A 430 36.54 7.32 33.87
CA GLY A 430 35.18 7.09 33.40
C GLY A 430 34.48 8.36 32.93
N VAL A 431 33.18 8.24 32.62
CA VAL A 431 32.29 9.37 32.29
C VAL A 431 31.38 9.66 33.49
N PRO A 432 31.07 10.93 33.84
CA PRO A 432 30.28 11.29 35.03
C PRO A 432 28.78 10.92 34.96
N THR A 433 28.34 10.11 33.99
CA THR A 433 26.93 9.74 33.79
C THR A 433 26.59 8.39 34.43
N LYS A 434 25.48 8.34 35.19
CA LYS A 434 24.90 7.09 35.67
C LYS A 434 23.98 6.50 34.60
N ALA A 435 24.41 5.44 33.93
CA ALA A 435 23.55 4.65 33.05
C ALA A 435 23.07 3.39 33.79
N PHE A 436 21.76 3.24 34.00
CA PHE A 436 21.13 2.02 34.53
C PHE A 436 21.79 1.43 35.81
N ALA A 437 21.81 2.20 36.90
CA ALA A 437 22.27 1.79 38.24
C ALA A 437 23.72 1.28 38.36
N LEU A 438 24.51 1.31 37.27
CA LEU A 438 25.92 0.93 37.25
C LEU A 438 26.79 2.19 37.17
N SER A 439 27.72 2.34 38.13
CA SER A 439 28.72 3.41 38.09
C SER A 439 29.80 3.05 37.08
N LEU A 440 29.86 3.76 35.94
CA LEU A 440 30.85 3.58 34.88
C LEU A 440 32.18 4.30 35.18
N SER A 441 32.35 4.80 36.40
CA SER A 441 33.56 5.48 36.84
C SER A 441 34.03 4.96 38.19
N HIS A 442 35.35 4.90 38.37
CA HIS A 442 35.98 4.51 39.63
C HIS A 442 37.04 5.54 40.05
N PRO A 443 37.23 5.78 41.36
CA PRO A 443 38.22 6.74 41.83
C PRO A 443 39.62 6.19 41.62
N VAL A 444 40.46 6.94 40.91
CA VAL A 444 41.87 6.58 40.65
C VAL A 444 42.80 7.28 41.64
N GLN A 445 42.51 8.55 41.98
CA GLN A 445 43.36 9.32 42.89
C GLN A 445 42.55 10.31 43.73
N THR A 446 42.66 10.21 45.06
CA THR A 446 42.11 11.21 46.00
C THR A 446 43.14 12.30 46.27
N THR A 447 42.79 13.57 46.08
CA THR A 447 43.69 14.69 46.38
C THR A 447 43.51 15.18 47.82
N ASP A 448 44.47 15.99 48.28
CA ASP A 448 44.47 16.65 49.58
C ASP A 448 43.70 17.99 49.60
N ILE A 449 43.04 18.34 48.49
CA ILE A 449 42.35 19.62 48.30
C ILE A 449 40.95 19.56 48.92
N ALA A 450 40.69 20.43 49.90
CA ALA A 450 39.39 20.51 50.58
C ALA A 450 38.39 21.41 49.83
N VAL A 451 37.23 20.86 49.48
CA VAL A 451 36.21 21.53 48.66
C VAL A 451 35.59 22.74 49.38
N LYS A 452 35.49 22.70 50.72
CA LYS A 452 34.92 23.79 51.54
C LYS A 452 35.67 25.12 51.45
N GLY A 453 36.92 25.11 50.99
CA GLY A 453 37.75 26.30 50.84
C GLY A 453 37.74 26.91 49.43
N LEU A 454 37.06 26.28 48.47
CA LEU A 454 37.08 26.70 47.06
C LEU A 454 36.00 27.74 46.73
N PRO A 455 36.23 28.60 45.72
CA PRO A 455 35.21 29.46 45.13
C PRO A 455 33.95 28.69 44.72
N GLN A 456 32.79 29.37 44.69
CA GLN A 456 31.53 28.74 44.30
C GLN A 456 31.58 28.18 42.87
N SER A 457 32.19 28.90 41.93
CA SER A 457 32.38 28.45 40.54
C SER A 457 33.08 27.11 40.42
N TRP A 458 34.15 26.90 41.21
CA TRP A 458 34.86 25.62 41.23
C TRP A 458 34.05 24.50 41.87
N ARG A 459 33.23 24.81 42.88
CA ARG A 459 32.35 23.82 43.50
C ARG A 459 31.26 23.35 42.54
N ASP A 460 30.65 24.29 41.83
CA ASP A 460 29.60 23.97 40.84
C ASP A 460 30.19 23.16 39.67
N GLN A 461 31.38 23.51 39.17
CA GLN A 461 32.06 22.74 38.11
C GLN A 461 32.51 21.35 38.56
N LEU A 462 32.98 21.20 39.80
CA LEU A 462 33.36 19.89 40.36
C LEU A 462 32.14 19.02 40.70
N GLU A 463 30.97 19.61 40.89
CA GLU A 463 29.70 18.90 41.07
C GLU A 463 29.17 18.39 39.71
N GLU A 464 29.36 19.16 38.63
CA GLU A 464 29.02 18.76 37.26
C GLU A 464 30.01 17.75 36.66
N GLY A 465 31.27 17.77 37.12
CA GLY A 465 32.33 16.85 36.73
C GLY A 465 33.17 17.39 35.56
N ILE A 466 34.40 17.81 35.84
CA ILE A 466 35.28 18.42 34.84
C ILE A 466 35.97 17.30 34.05
N THR A 467 35.53 17.05 32.82
CA THR A 467 36.08 16.02 31.94
C THR A 467 37.41 16.44 31.31
N VAL A 468 38.39 15.55 31.32
CA VAL A 468 39.72 15.76 30.76
C VAL A 468 40.19 14.50 30.01
N SER A 469 40.99 14.72 28.97
CA SER A 469 41.42 13.69 28.01
C SER A 469 42.50 12.75 28.53
N SER A 470 43.20 13.11 29.61
CA SER A 470 44.29 12.29 30.15
C SER A 470 44.49 12.47 31.65
N MET A 471 45.20 11.53 32.27
CA MET A 471 45.58 11.60 33.68
C MET A 471 46.53 12.78 33.96
N GLU A 472 47.38 13.14 33.00
CA GLU A 472 48.31 14.27 33.12
C GLU A 472 47.53 15.59 33.14
N ASP A 473 46.55 15.74 32.24
CA ASP A 473 45.65 16.89 32.20
C ASP A 473 44.82 17.02 33.50
N ALA A 474 44.41 15.87 34.07
CA ALA A 474 43.67 15.82 35.33
C ALA A 474 44.53 16.29 36.52
N GLN A 475 45.80 15.89 36.55
CA GLN A 475 46.76 16.31 37.57
C GLN A 475 47.13 17.79 37.42
N GLU A 476 47.27 18.27 36.20
CA GLU A 476 47.51 19.68 35.91
C GLU A 476 46.33 20.55 36.38
N HIS A 477 45.09 20.16 36.07
CA HIS A 477 43.89 20.84 36.56
C HIS A 477 43.79 20.82 38.09
N ALA A 478 44.08 19.68 38.73
CA ALA A 478 44.12 19.61 40.19
C ALA A 478 45.19 20.54 40.78
N SER A 479 46.34 20.70 40.10
CA SER A 479 47.40 21.62 40.52
C SER A 479 47.00 23.09 40.41
N LEU A 480 46.23 23.47 39.38
CA LEU A 480 45.67 24.81 39.21
C LEU A 480 44.68 25.13 40.33
N ILE A 481 43.74 24.22 40.61
CA ILE A 481 42.78 24.35 41.71
C ILE A 481 43.52 24.47 43.06
N ARG A 482 44.59 23.70 43.27
CA ARG A 482 45.42 23.78 44.48
C ARG A 482 46.10 25.14 44.62
N LYS A 483 46.66 25.67 43.52
CA LYS A 483 47.36 26.96 43.50
C LYS A 483 46.40 28.09 43.86
N GLU A 484 45.23 28.11 43.23
CA GLU A 484 44.20 29.12 43.48
C GLU A 484 43.64 29.04 44.91
N ALA A 485 43.40 27.83 45.43
CA ALA A 485 43.02 27.63 46.82
C ALA A 485 44.09 28.13 47.82
N GLY A 486 45.37 27.94 47.48
CA GLY A 486 46.51 28.40 48.27
C GLY A 486 46.63 29.93 48.28
N ASP A 487 46.45 30.58 47.13
CA ASP A 487 46.51 32.04 46.99
C ASP A 487 45.35 32.71 47.74
N LEU A 488 44.13 32.17 47.65
CA LEU A 488 42.96 32.64 48.43
C LEU A 488 43.15 32.49 49.94
N LYS A 489 43.78 31.40 50.38
CA LYS A 489 44.08 31.18 51.80
C LYS A 489 45.13 32.19 52.31
N ARG A 490 46.11 32.55 51.47
CA ARG A 490 47.13 33.57 51.77
C ARG A 490 46.53 34.98 51.79
N GLU A 491 45.62 35.30 50.88
CA GLU A 491 44.89 36.58 50.92
C GLU A 491 44.05 36.70 52.18
N ARG A 492 43.25 35.69 52.53
CA ARG A 492 42.47 35.68 53.79
C ARG A 492 43.34 35.81 55.03
N ALA A 493 44.53 35.21 55.05
CA ALA A 493 45.50 35.35 56.14
C ALA A 493 46.10 36.77 56.22
N LYS A 494 46.35 37.43 55.08
CA LYS A 494 46.79 38.83 55.04
C LYS A 494 45.71 39.79 55.52
N THR A 495 44.44 39.56 55.20
CA THR A 495 43.31 40.40 55.67
C THR A 495 43.08 40.25 57.19
N ALA A 496 43.41 39.09 57.77
CA ALA A 496 43.26 38.82 59.20
C ALA A 496 44.39 39.39 60.09
N ALA A 497 45.51 39.87 59.51
CA ALA A 497 46.71 40.26 60.26
C ALA A 497 46.88 41.78 60.51
N SER A 498 45.87 42.63 60.22
CA SER A 498 45.90 44.08 60.51
C SER A 498 44.90 44.48 61.61
N PRO A 499 45.33 45.00 62.79
CA PRO A 499 44.43 45.54 63.81
C PRO A 499 44.42 47.09 63.93
N SER A 500 43.23 47.66 63.68
CA SER A 500 42.47 48.80 64.30
C SER A 500 43.05 50.18 64.71
N ALA A 501 42.16 51.19 64.57
CA ALA A 501 41.93 52.45 65.37
C ALA A 501 42.47 53.78 64.79
N SER A 502 41.85 54.99 64.87
CA SER A 502 40.56 55.55 65.38
C SER A 502 40.38 57.01 64.87
N SER A 503 39.17 57.58 64.82
CA SER A 503 38.68 58.67 65.71
C SER A 503 37.25 59.06 65.23
N SER A 504 36.17 58.96 66.00
CA SER A 504 35.68 59.72 67.19
C SER A 504 34.75 60.93 66.87
N PRO A 505 33.83 61.33 67.79
CA PRO A 505 32.47 61.80 67.49
C PRO A 505 32.19 63.28 67.87
N SER A 506 30.99 63.79 67.52
CA SER A 506 30.39 64.97 68.20
C SER A 506 28.85 64.91 68.28
N LYS A 507 28.35 65.40 69.42
CA LYS A 507 26.96 65.52 69.92
C LYS A 507 26.15 66.54 69.08
N THR A 508 24.83 66.78 69.16
CA THR A 508 23.88 66.90 70.28
C THR A 508 22.48 67.23 69.69
N SER A 509 21.38 66.81 70.36
CA SER A 509 20.03 67.46 70.53
C SER A 509 19.33 68.11 69.31
N GLN A 510 18.01 68.03 69.09
CA GLN A 510 16.92 68.29 70.03
C GLN A 510 15.56 68.08 69.33
N ASP A 511 14.55 67.66 70.11
CA ASP A 511 13.11 67.94 70.04
C ASP A 511 12.32 68.06 68.73
N GLY A 512 11.10 67.49 68.75
CA GLY A 512 9.96 68.15 68.12
C GLY A 512 8.90 67.28 67.43
N ARG A 513 8.05 66.64 68.24
CA ARG A 513 6.59 66.43 68.09
C ARG A 513 5.87 66.59 66.73
N HIS A 514 4.89 65.67 66.60
CA HIS A 514 3.52 65.82 66.04
C HIS A 514 3.37 65.87 64.52
N SER A 515 2.84 64.79 63.94
CA SER A 515 1.41 64.49 63.74
C SER A 515 0.89 65.08 62.44
N SER A 516 0.72 64.26 61.42
CA SER A 516 -0.56 63.64 60.99
C SER A 516 -0.35 62.92 59.67
#